data_AF-A0A7T7AMF3-F1
#
_entry.id   AF-A0A7T7AMF3-F1
#
_cell.length_a   1.000
_cell.length_b   1.000
_cell.length_c   1.000
_cell.angle_alpha   90.00
_cell.angle_beta   90.00
_cell.angle_gamma   90.00
#
_symmetry.space_group_name_H-M   'P 1'
#
loop_
_entity.id
_entity.type
_entity.pdbx_description
1 polymer ?
#
loop_
_entity_poly.entity_id
_entity_poly.type
_entity_poly.pdbx_seq_one_letter_code
_entity_poly.pdbx_strand_id
1 'polypeptide(L)'
;MERIKLIEKNNNIILFTCQNDKSLEVLKKEKVIVNKKSYIENSFGEISNIFIRGYDWFVKEAEKKVARPDYAQYHIWCSTNAENCMKPIENEVIYIIEVPKDKVIFFDSVKWDHVLNLRYVPKDDNDYNNYINSLRKKGIKSEYDIFDDSKGNLNLLERQKVIDSWPRIFDISSTPVHFIQANIWEIREEWIRDIIYFEEKIPDKYFT
;
A
#
# COMPACT_ATOMS: atom_id res chain seq x y z
N MET A 1 2.62 25.96 9.25
CA MET A 1 2.63 24.56 8.78
C MET A 1 2.20 24.58 7.33
N GLU A 2 3.18 24.57 6.42
CA GLU A 2 2.91 24.38 5.00
C GLU A 2 2.21 23.03 4.82
N ARG A 3 1.14 23.03 4.02
CA ARG A 3 0.38 21.81 3.74
C ARG A 3 1.17 21.04 2.69
N ILE A 4 1.69 19.85 3.04
CA ILE A 4 2.23 18.89 2.07
C ILE A 4 1.17 18.69 0.97
N LYS A 5 1.58 18.88 -0.29
CA LYS A 5 0.72 18.68 -1.47
C LYS A 5 1.31 17.58 -2.35
N LEU A 6 0.44 16.89 -3.07
CA LEU A 6 0.86 15.98 -4.13
C LEU A 6 1.58 16.80 -5.21
N ILE A 7 2.71 16.30 -5.70
CA ILE A 7 3.44 16.93 -6.80
C ILE A 7 2.83 16.44 -8.12
N GLU A 8 2.10 17.33 -8.78
CA GLU A 8 1.34 17.00 -10.00
C GLU A 8 1.85 17.80 -11.21
N LYS A 9 1.89 17.16 -12.38
CA LYS A 9 2.28 17.79 -13.65
C LYS A 9 1.49 17.16 -14.80
N ASN A 10 0.74 17.96 -15.56
CA ASN A 10 0.05 17.52 -16.78
C ASN A 10 -0.72 16.18 -16.64
N ASN A 11 -1.51 16.02 -15.56
CA ASN A 11 -2.26 14.80 -15.22
C ASN A 11 -1.42 13.59 -14.79
N ASN A 12 -0.12 13.78 -14.59
CA ASN A 12 0.77 12.84 -13.94
C ASN A 12 1.01 13.26 -12.48
N ILE A 13 1.50 12.32 -11.69
CA ILE A 13 1.93 12.51 -10.30
C ILE A 13 3.37 12.01 -10.13
N ILE A 14 4.15 12.72 -9.30
CA ILE A 14 5.46 12.24 -8.87
C ILE A 14 5.30 11.29 -7.69
N LEU A 15 5.85 10.09 -7.82
CA LEU A 15 5.89 9.07 -6.78
C LEU A 15 7.33 8.68 -6.48
N PHE A 16 7.55 8.16 -5.28
CA PHE A 16 8.85 7.72 -4.78
C PHE A 16 8.74 6.27 -4.32
N THR A 17 9.63 5.41 -4.77
CA THR A 17 9.63 4.00 -4.36
C THR A 17 11.04 3.48 -4.15
N CYS A 18 11.29 2.91 -2.96
CA CYS A 18 12.56 2.27 -2.64
C CYS A 18 12.53 0.81 -3.10
N GLN A 19 13.55 0.39 -3.84
CA GLN A 19 13.67 -0.92 -4.45
C GLN A 19 15.07 -1.48 -4.24
N ASN A 20 15.22 -2.80 -4.29
CA ASN A 20 16.55 -3.40 -4.34
C ASN A 20 17.28 -3.00 -5.64
N ASP A 21 18.57 -2.70 -5.56
CA ASP A 21 19.40 -2.24 -6.67
C ASP A 21 19.48 -3.20 -7.86
N LYS A 22 19.27 -4.51 -7.65
CA LYS A 22 19.14 -5.51 -8.72
C LYS A 22 18.01 -5.18 -9.71
N SER A 23 17.04 -4.37 -9.31
CA SER A 23 16.00 -3.84 -10.19
C SER A 23 16.56 -2.98 -11.33
N LEU A 24 17.75 -2.39 -11.19
CA LEU A 24 18.41 -1.59 -12.24
C LEU A 24 18.75 -2.45 -13.46
N GLU A 25 19.24 -3.68 -13.25
CA GLU A 25 19.52 -4.61 -14.35
C GLU A 25 18.24 -5.11 -15.02
N VAL A 26 17.18 -5.34 -14.23
CA VAL A 26 15.84 -5.66 -14.75
C VAL A 26 15.33 -4.53 -15.62
N LEU A 27 15.41 -3.29 -15.14
CA LEU A 27 15.00 -2.11 -15.88
C LEU A 27 15.77 -1.96 -17.19
N LYS A 28 17.09 -2.10 -17.16
CA LYS A 28 17.95 -1.99 -18.34
C LYS A 28 17.60 -3.01 -19.42
N LYS A 29 17.29 -4.25 -19.02
CA LYS A 29 17.02 -5.37 -19.93
C LYS A 29 15.57 -5.42 -20.39
N GLU A 30 14.63 -5.29 -19.46
CA GLU A 30 13.19 -5.53 -19.69
C GLU A 30 12.39 -4.23 -19.86
N LYS A 31 12.98 -3.07 -19.54
CA LYS A 31 12.34 -1.74 -19.61
C LYS A 31 11.14 -1.54 -18.68
N VAL A 32 10.80 -2.56 -17.91
CA VAL A 32 9.72 -2.57 -16.94
C VAL A 32 10.15 -3.34 -15.68
N ILE A 33 9.85 -2.79 -14.51
CA ILE A 33 9.99 -3.46 -13.22
C ILE A 33 8.58 -3.84 -12.73
N VAL A 34 8.43 -5.08 -12.26
CA VAL A 34 7.20 -5.57 -11.63
C VAL A 34 7.51 -6.36 -10.37
N ASN A 35 6.58 -6.33 -9.41
CA ASN A 35 6.70 -7.13 -8.20
C ASN A 35 6.21 -8.56 -8.42
N LYS A 36 7.05 -9.51 -7.99
CA LYS A 36 6.77 -10.95 -7.99
C LYS A 36 6.42 -11.41 -6.58
N LYS A 37 5.57 -12.42 -6.47
CA LYS A 37 5.17 -13.02 -5.19
C LYS A 37 6.36 -13.45 -4.33
N SER A 38 7.37 -14.01 -4.98
CA SER A 38 8.60 -14.48 -4.33
C SER A 38 9.31 -13.39 -3.53
N TYR A 39 9.16 -12.12 -3.88
CA TYR A 39 9.76 -11.02 -3.12
C TYR A 39 9.07 -10.85 -1.77
N ILE A 40 7.74 -10.93 -1.73
CA ILE A 40 6.96 -10.86 -0.49
C ILE A 40 7.26 -12.07 0.40
N GLU A 41 7.26 -13.28 -0.18
CA GLU A 41 7.54 -14.51 0.57
C GLU A 41 8.93 -14.49 1.21
N ASN A 42 9.95 -13.98 0.50
CA ASN A 42 11.30 -13.85 1.03
C ASN A 42 11.43 -12.75 2.11
N SER A 43 10.66 -11.66 2.01
CA SER A 43 10.73 -10.55 2.97
C SER A 43 10.03 -10.85 4.30
N PHE A 44 8.97 -11.66 4.31
CA PHE A 44 8.14 -11.88 5.51
C PHE A 44 8.26 -13.28 6.12
N GLY A 45 9.00 -14.21 5.50
CA GLY A 45 9.33 -15.52 6.06
C GLY A 45 8.10 -16.28 6.58
N GLU A 46 8.16 -16.75 7.83
CA GLU A 46 7.09 -17.56 8.46
C GLU A 46 5.79 -16.77 8.75
N ILE A 47 5.87 -15.43 8.84
CA ILE A 47 4.69 -14.57 9.11
C ILE A 47 3.97 -14.19 7.79
N SER A 48 4.55 -14.57 6.65
CA SER A 48 4.00 -14.29 5.31
C SER A 48 2.53 -14.65 5.17
N ASN A 49 2.06 -15.75 5.77
CA ASN A 49 0.67 -16.20 5.65
C ASN A 49 -0.38 -15.18 6.15
N ILE A 50 -0.07 -14.40 7.18
CA ILE A 50 -1.00 -13.36 7.70
C ILE A 50 -0.99 -12.15 6.76
N PHE A 51 0.20 -11.69 6.37
CA PHE A 51 0.35 -10.56 5.46
C PHE A 51 -0.24 -10.86 4.08
N ILE A 52 -0.01 -12.05 3.54
CA ILE A 52 -0.51 -12.50 2.24
C ILE A 52 -2.04 -12.35 2.14
N ARG A 53 -2.81 -12.60 3.20
CA ARG A 53 -4.27 -12.41 3.17
C ARG A 53 -4.65 -10.96 2.84
N GLY A 54 -4.02 -10.00 3.49
CA GLY A 54 -4.25 -8.57 3.24
C GLY A 54 -3.78 -8.14 1.85
N TYR A 55 -2.60 -8.59 1.42
CA TYR A 55 -2.06 -8.29 0.10
C TYR A 55 -2.87 -8.92 -1.04
N ASP A 56 -3.30 -10.17 -0.90
CA ASP A 56 -4.13 -10.87 -1.88
C ASP A 56 -5.51 -10.20 -2.02
N TRP A 57 -6.10 -9.79 -0.90
CA TRP A 57 -7.31 -8.97 -0.94
C TRP A 57 -7.06 -7.64 -1.65
N PHE A 58 -5.96 -6.95 -1.32
CA PHE A 58 -5.63 -5.66 -1.94
C PHE A 58 -5.49 -5.81 -3.45
N VAL A 59 -4.79 -6.85 -3.94
CA VAL A 59 -4.62 -7.10 -5.38
C VAL A 59 -5.97 -7.24 -6.07
N LYS A 60 -6.90 -8.02 -5.51
CA LYS A 60 -8.24 -8.24 -6.06
C LYS A 60 -9.09 -6.97 -6.09
N GLU A 61 -8.96 -6.09 -5.08
CA GLU A 61 -9.71 -4.83 -5.08
C GLU A 61 -9.05 -3.75 -5.94
N ALA A 62 -7.71 -3.74 -5.99
CA ALA A 62 -6.94 -2.81 -6.80
C ALA A 62 -7.14 -3.04 -8.30
N GLU A 63 -7.21 -4.30 -8.76
CA GLU A 63 -7.37 -4.62 -10.19
C GLU A 63 -8.73 -4.19 -10.75
N LYS A 64 -9.74 -3.99 -9.87
CA LYS A 64 -11.04 -3.40 -10.24
C LYS A 64 -10.95 -1.89 -10.48
N LYS A 65 -9.90 -1.23 -9.98
CA LYS A 65 -9.69 0.23 -10.08
C LYS A 65 -8.73 0.58 -11.21
N VAL A 66 -7.59 -0.09 -11.24
CA VAL A 66 -6.58 0.03 -12.30
C VAL A 66 -6.29 -1.37 -12.81
N ALA A 67 -6.52 -1.60 -14.10
CA ALA A 67 -6.31 -2.91 -14.72
C ALA A 67 -4.87 -3.40 -14.46
N ARG A 68 -4.76 -4.59 -13.88
CA ARG A 68 -3.49 -5.26 -13.63
C ARG A 68 -2.98 -5.92 -14.91
N PRO A 69 -1.74 -5.65 -15.35
CA PRO A 69 -1.13 -6.40 -16.44
C PRO A 69 -0.97 -7.88 -16.07
N ASP A 70 -1.13 -8.80 -17.04
CA ASP A 70 -1.07 -10.25 -16.81
C ASP A 70 0.25 -10.73 -16.17
N TYR A 71 1.34 -10.01 -16.42
CA TYR A 71 2.67 -10.29 -15.89
C TYR A 71 2.93 -9.72 -14.49
N ALA A 72 2.05 -8.86 -13.97
CA ALA A 72 2.17 -8.27 -12.63
C ALA A 72 1.44 -9.13 -11.59
N GLN A 73 2.17 -9.61 -10.57
CA GLN A 73 1.58 -10.42 -9.51
C GLN A 73 1.12 -9.57 -8.32
N TYR A 74 1.95 -8.62 -7.89
CA TYR A 74 1.66 -7.70 -6.80
C TYR A 74 1.96 -6.25 -7.20
N HIS A 75 1.38 -5.33 -6.44
CA HIS A 75 1.63 -3.90 -6.60
C HIS A 75 3.02 -3.51 -6.10
N ILE A 76 3.51 -2.38 -6.59
CA ILE A 76 4.69 -1.67 -6.11
C ILE A 76 4.20 -0.51 -5.24
N TRP A 77 4.72 -0.47 -4.02
CA TRP A 77 4.41 0.56 -3.04
C TRP A 77 5.13 1.86 -3.35
N CYS A 78 4.41 2.98 -3.24
CA CYS A 78 4.90 4.31 -3.55
C CYS A 78 4.51 5.31 -2.45
N SER A 79 5.47 6.14 -2.07
CA SER A 79 5.21 7.37 -1.31
C SER A 79 4.78 8.48 -2.27
N THR A 80 3.83 9.29 -1.84
CA THR A 80 3.28 10.43 -2.61
C THR A 80 4.06 11.73 -2.41
N ASN A 81 5.04 11.72 -1.50
CA ASN A 81 5.91 12.84 -1.19
C ASN A 81 7.30 12.29 -0.76
N ALA A 82 8.32 13.14 -0.89
CA ALA A 82 9.70 12.77 -0.58
C ALA A 82 9.93 12.51 0.93
N GLU A 83 9.23 13.24 1.81
CA GLU A 83 9.39 13.14 3.26
C GLU A 83 9.00 11.77 3.81
N ASN A 84 7.96 11.16 3.23
CA ASN A 84 7.48 9.82 3.59
C ASN A 84 8.25 8.69 2.91
N CYS A 85 9.12 8.99 1.94
CA CYS A 85 9.87 7.94 1.25
C CYS A 85 10.90 7.32 2.20
N MET A 86 10.91 5.98 2.26
CA MET A 86 11.97 5.26 2.96
C MET A 86 13.32 5.62 2.34
N LYS A 87 14.30 5.94 3.18
CA LYS A 87 15.67 6.16 2.74
C LYS A 87 16.27 4.80 2.34
N PRO A 88 16.98 4.73 1.20
CA PRO A 88 17.59 3.48 0.79
C PRO A 88 18.68 3.10 1.80
N ILE A 89 18.79 1.81 2.09
CA ILE A 89 19.96 1.23 2.74
C ILE A 89 20.93 0.68 1.69
N GLU A 90 22.03 0.05 2.13
CA GLU A 90 22.97 -0.61 1.22
C GLU A 90 22.25 -1.64 0.32
N ASN A 91 22.53 -1.60 -0.98
CA ASN A 91 21.86 -2.38 -2.04
C ASN A 91 20.40 -1.98 -2.34
N GLU A 92 20.00 -0.75 -2.01
CA GLU A 92 18.72 -0.18 -2.40
C GLU A 92 18.89 1.14 -3.19
N VAL A 93 17.88 1.45 -3.98
CA VAL A 93 17.75 2.70 -4.73
C VAL A 93 16.33 3.24 -4.61
N ILE A 94 16.17 4.55 -4.64
CA ILE A 94 14.86 5.18 -4.84
C ILE A 94 14.68 5.50 -6.31
N TYR A 95 13.57 5.03 -6.89
CA TYR A 95 13.07 5.56 -8.15
C TYR A 95 12.13 6.73 -7.87
N ILE A 96 12.43 7.88 -8.47
CA ILE A 96 11.51 9.01 -8.56
C ILE A 96 10.85 8.95 -9.93
N ILE A 97 9.54 8.74 -9.95
CA ILE A 97 8.79 8.42 -11.17
C ILE A 97 7.64 9.39 -11.38
N GLU A 98 7.40 9.76 -12.64
CA GLU A 98 6.25 10.56 -13.08
C GLU A 98 5.24 9.63 -13.75
N VAL A 99 4.14 9.34 -13.04
CA VAL A 99 3.16 8.31 -13.44
C VAL A 99 1.83 8.95 -13.81
N PRO A 100 1.18 8.54 -14.92
CA PRO A 100 -0.19 8.94 -15.22
C PRO A 100 -1.14 8.60 -14.07
N LYS A 101 -1.97 9.56 -13.64
CA LYS A 101 -2.85 9.36 -12.47
C LYS A 101 -3.83 8.19 -12.62
N ASP A 102 -4.24 7.86 -13.83
CA ASP A 102 -5.11 6.71 -14.14
C ASP A 102 -4.41 5.34 -13.97
N LYS A 103 -3.09 5.34 -13.75
CA LYS A 103 -2.30 4.15 -13.41
C LYS A 103 -2.01 4.02 -11.91
N VAL A 104 -2.47 4.96 -11.09
CA VAL A 104 -2.17 5.04 -9.66
C VAL A 104 -3.38 4.66 -8.82
N ILE A 105 -3.16 3.77 -7.86
CA ILE A 105 -4.15 3.40 -6.85
C ILE A 105 -3.78 4.12 -5.56
N PHE A 106 -4.52 5.16 -5.21
CA PHE A 106 -4.34 5.85 -3.93
C PHE A 106 -5.08 5.15 -2.80
N PHE A 107 -4.49 5.15 -1.62
CA PHE A 107 -5.10 4.61 -0.41
C PHE A 107 -4.57 5.32 0.84
N ASP A 108 -5.34 5.18 1.93
CA ASP A 108 -5.02 5.70 3.25
C ASP A 108 -4.13 4.71 4.01
N SER A 109 -2.93 5.16 4.38
CA SER A 109 -1.91 4.34 5.06
C SER A 109 -2.30 3.94 6.48
N VAL A 110 -3.08 4.78 7.17
CA VAL A 110 -3.57 4.50 8.52
C VAL A 110 -4.66 3.44 8.46
N LYS A 111 -5.60 3.57 7.52
CA LYS A 111 -6.63 2.52 7.31
C LYS A 111 -6.03 1.22 6.79
N TRP A 112 -4.92 1.27 6.04
CA TRP A 112 -4.21 0.06 5.62
C TRP A 112 -3.67 -0.76 6.79
N ASP A 113 -3.20 -0.11 7.87
CA ASP A 113 -2.80 -0.83 9.10
C ASP A 113 -3.91 -1.73 9.65
N HIS A 114 -5.17 -1.28 9.57
CA HIS A 114 -6.30 -2.13 9.97
C HIS A 114 -6.39 -3.38 9.10
N VAL A 115 -6.20 -3.28 7.78
CA VAL A 115 -6.24 -4.44 6.88
C VAL A 115 -5.10 -5.40 7.17
N LEU A 116 -3.87 -4.90 7.37
CA LEU A 116 -2.71 -5.71 7.72
C LEU A 116 -2.91 -6.50 9.02
N ASN A 117 -3.59 -5.88 9.99
CA ASN A 117 -3.90 -6.49 11.27
C ASN A 117 -5.24 -7.25 11.30
N LEU A 118 -5.88 -7.46 10.14
CA LEU A 118 -7.18 -8.13 9.99
C LEU A 118 -8.30 -7.51 10.85
N ARG A 119 -8.31 -6.18 10.95
CA ARG A 119 -9.25 -5.40 11.75
C ARG A 119 -10.30 -4.70 10.89
N TYR A 120 -11.40 -4.31 11.54
CA TYR A 120 -12.42 -3.48 10.93
C TYR A 120 -11.86 -2.09 10.62
N VAL A 121 -12.12 -1.58 9.41
CA VAL A 121 -11.75 -0.24 8.97
C VAL A 121 -12.93 0.70 9.24
N PRO A 122 -12.89 1.53 10.30
CA PRO A 122 -14.04 2.37 10.66
C PRO A 122 -14.25 3.52 9.68
N LYS A 123 -15.49 4.00 9.56
CA LYS A 123 -15.80 5.26 8.86
C LYS A 123 -15.36 6.48 9.67
N ASP A 124 -15.59 6.40 10.97
CA ASP A 124 -15.29 7.42 11.96
C ASP A 124 -15.25 6.77 13.37
N ASP A 125 -14.92 7.56 14.39
CA ASP A 125 -14.83 7.09 15.78
C ASP A 125 -16.16 6.53 16.31
N ASN A 126 -17.30 7.06 15.84
CA ASN A 126 -18.60 6.58 16.27
C ASN A 126 -18.93 5.21 15.64
N ASP A 127 -18.65 5.00 14.36
CA ASP A 127 -18.73 3.70 13.69
C ASP A 127 -17.83 2.67 14.39
N TYR A 128 -16.59 3.04 14.74
CA TYR A 128 -15.68 2.17 15.49
C TYR A 128 -16.24 1.78 16.86
N ASN A 129 -16.69 2.76 17.64
CA ASN A 129 -17.26 2.52 18.97
C ASN A 129 -18.51 1.63 18.90
N ASN A 130 -19.38 1.85 17.91
CA ASN A 130 -20.55 1.00 17.69
C ASN A 130 -20.15 -0.44 17.33
N TYR A 131 -19.15 -0.61 16.48
CA TYR A 131 -18.62 -1.92 16.11
C TYR A 131 -18.06 -2.67 17.33
N ILE A 132 -17.18 -2.04 18.12
CA ILE A 132 -16.59 -2.63 19.33
C ILE A 132 -17.67 -2.99 20.37
N ASN A 133 -18.66 -2.12 20.56
CA ASN A 133 -19.79 -2.43 21.45
C ASN A 133 -20.61 -3.63 20.95
N SER A 134 -20.75 -3.80 19.63
CA SER A 134 -21.42 -4.96 19.05
C SER A 134 -20.64 -6.27 19.28
N LEU A 135 -19.31 -6.23 19.23
CA LEU A 135 -18.44 -7.37 19.54
C LEU A 135 -18.60 -7.80 21.01
N ARG A 136 -18.58 -6.83 21.93
CA ARG A 136 -18.79 -7.06 23.37
C ARG A 136 -20.13 -7.74 23.66
N LYS A 137 -21.21 -7.27 23.01
CA LYS A 137 -22.55 -7.88 23.14
C LYS A 137 -22.62 -9.33 22.65
N LYS A 138 -21.75 -9.72 21.71
CA LYS A 138 -21.61 -11.09 21.20
C LYS A 138 -20.65 -11.95 22.02
N GLY A 139 -20.08 -11.41 23.10
CA GLY A 139 -19.08 -12.10 23.92
C GLY A 139 -17.67 -12.16 23.31
N ILE A 140 -17.43 -11.42 22.21
CA ILE A 140 -16.10 -11.30 21.59
C ILE A 140 -15.31 -10.24 22.37
N LYS A 141 -14.27 -10.68 23.07
CA LYS A 141 -13.48 -9.83 23.98
C LYS A 141 -12.53 -8.88 23.25
N SER A 142 -12.04 -9.30 22.08
CA SER A 142 -11.01 -8.62 21.32
C SER A 142 -11.31 -8.75 19.82
N GLU A 143 -11.10 -7.67 19.06
CA GLU A 143 -11.21 -7.71 17.59
C GLU A 143 -10.13 -8.58 16.95
N TYR A 144 -8.97 -8.73 17.61
CA TYR A 144 -7.88 -9.60 17.15
C TYR A 144 -8.26 -11.10 17.17
N ASP A 145 -9.30 -11.46 17.93
CA ASP A 145 -9.79 -12.83 18.02
C ASP A 145 -10.68 -13.24 16.83
N ILE A 146 -11.07 -12.28 15.97
CA ILE A 146 -12.05 -12.53 14.90
C ILE A 146 -11.52 -13.55 13.88
N PHE A 147 -10.23 -13.45 13.55
CA PHE A 147 -9.55 -14.31 12.59
C PHE A 147 -8.76 -15.45 13.25
N ASP A 148 -8.99 -15.70 14.55
CA ASP A 148 -8.43 -16.87 15.23
C ASP A 148 -9.06 -18.15 14.66
N ASP A 149 -8.27 -18.89 13.90
CA ASP A 149 -8.69 -20.12 13.23
C ASP A 149 -8.97 -21.27 14.22
N SER A 150 -8.48 -21.18 15.46
CA SER A 150 -8.84 -22.14 16.53
C SER A 150 -10.29 -22.03 16.98
N LYS A 151 -10.95 -20.88 16.73
CA LYS A 151 -12.36 -20.64 17.05
C LYS A 151 -13.33 -21.10 15.95
N GLY A 152 -12.81 -21.70 14.87
CA GLY A 152 -13.60 -22.27 13.78
C GLY A 152 -14.61 -21.29 13.18
N ASN A 153 -15.85 -21.76 12.98
CA ASN A 153 -16.90 -21.00 12.30
C ASN A 153 -17.62 -19.95 13.18
N LEU A 154 -17.26 -19.81 14.47
CA LEU A 154 -17.99 -18.97 15.42
C LEU A 154 -18.00 -17.49 15.03
N ASN A 155 -17.02 -17.05 14.23
CA ASN A 155 -16.83 -15.65 13.85
C ASN A 155 -17.07 -15.36 12.35
N LEU A 156 -17.62 -16.28 11.55
CA LEU A 156 -17.74 -16.09 10.09
C LEU A 156 -18.44 -14.79 9.69
N LEU A 157 -19.55 -14.45 10.34
CA LEU A 157 -20.29 -13.22 10.05
C LEU A 157 -19.48 -11.97 10.41
N GLU A 158 -18.69 -12.02 11.48
CA GLU A 158 -17.84 -10.90 11.90
C GLU A 158 -16.60 -10.77 11.01
N ARG A 159 -16.00 -11.89 10.58
CA ARG A 159 -14.93 -11.91 9.57
C ARG A 159 -15.40 -11.23 8.28
N GLN A 160 -16.61 -11.55 7.82
CA GLN A 160 -17.17 -10.91 6.62
C GLN A 160 -17.36 -9.41 6.81
N LYS A 161 -17.91 -8.97 7.95
CA LYS A 161 -18.06 -7.52 8.26
C LYS A 161 -16.73 -6.78 8.28
N VAL A 162 -15.67 -7.41 8.81
CA VAL A 162 -14.33 -6.85 8.76
C VAL A 162 -13.88 -6.69 7.30
N ILE A 163 -13.94 -7.75 6.49
CA ILE A 163 -13.50 -7.71 5.09
C ILE A 163 -14.33 -6.70 4.27
N ASP A 164 -15.64 -6.62 4.49
CA ASP A 164 -16.55 -5.68 3.82
C ASP A 164 -16.23 -4.21 4.15
N SER A 165 -15.53 -3.96 5.27
CA SER A 165 -15.08 -2.62 5.64
C SER A 165 -13.80 -2.20 4.92
N TRP A 166 -12.98 -3.14 4.48
CA TRP A 166 -11.65 -2.87 3.92
C TRP A 166 -11.64 -1.97 2.68
N PRO A 167 -12.61 -2.00 1.74
CA PRO A 167 -12.61 -1.09 0.60
C PRO A 167 -12.56 0.40 0.96
N ARG A 168 -12.89 0.77 2.21
CA ARG A 168 -12.79 2.14 2.73
C ARG A 168 -11.36 2.68 2.78
N ILE A 169 -10.33 1.84 2.67
CA ILE A 169 -8.94 2.32 2.55
C ILE A 169 -8.73 3.17 1.29
N PHE A 170 -9.53 2.92 0.24
CA PHE A 170 -9.44 3.65 -1.04
C PHE A 170 -10.24 4.96 -1.03
N ASP A 171 -11.06 5.18 0.00
CA ASP A 171 -11.70 6.48 0.21
C ASP A 171 -10.72 7.39 0.96
N ILE A 172 -9.99 8.17 0.16
CA ILE A 172 -8.99 9.14 0.61
C ILE A 172 -9.55 10.57 0.68
N SER A 173 -10.86 10.77 0.50
CA SER A 173 -11.47 12.10 0.37
C SER A 173 -11.25 12.99 1.60
N SER A 174 -11.20 12.37 2.78
CA SER A 174 -10.93 13.04 4.07
C SER A 174 -9.53 12.76 4.63
N THR A 175 -8.69 12.03 3.89
CA THR A 175 -7.37 11.59 4.37
C THR A 175 -6.37 12.75 4.24
N PRO A 176 -5.68 13.16 5.32
CA PRO A 176 -4.60 14.12 5.22
C PRO A 176 -3.51 13.65 4.25
N VAL A 177 -2.98 14.54 3.41
CA VAL A 177 -2.04 14.19 2.33
C VAL A 177 -0.84 13.36 2.81
N HIS A 178 -0.35 13.62 4.03
CA HIS A 178 0.76 12.88 4.61
C HIS A 178 0.44 11.38 4.86
N PHE A 179 -0.83 11.01 5.01
CA PHE A 179 -1.27 9.62 5.16
C PHE A 179 -1.70 8.99 3.83
N ILE A 180 -1.68 9.73 2.72
CA ILE A 180 -2.00 9.18 1.41
C ILE A 180 -0.75 8.49 0.84
N GLN A 181 -0.90 7.21 0.50
CA GLN A 181 0.08 6.44 -0.24
C GLN A 181 -0.49 5.98 -1.58
N ALA A 182 0.40 5.45 -2.41
CA ALA A 182 0.09 5.06 -3.77
C ALA A 182 0.60 3.64 -4.04
N ASN A 183 -0.12 2.93 -4.87
CA ASN A 183 0.28 1.66 -5.44
C ASN A 183 0.18 1.73 -6.97
N ILE A 184 1.15 1.12 -7.64
CA ILE A 184 1.17 0.95 -9.10
C ILE A 184 1.46 -0.51 -9.42
N TRP A 185 1.15 -0.97 -10.63
CA TRP A 185 1.43 -2.36 -11.02
C TRP A 185 2.84 -2.59 -11.53
N GLU A 186 3.49 -1.55 -12.02
CA GLU A 186 4.76 -1.62 -12.72
C GLU A 186 5.48 -0.27 -12.66
N ILE A 187 6.80 -0.28 -12.87
CA ILE A 187 7.58 0.94 -13.16
C ILE A 187 8.10 0.80 -14.58
N ARG A 188 7.81 1.78 -15.43
CA ARG A 188 8.31 1.82 -16.82
C ARG A 188 9.52 2.75 -16.91
N GLU A 189 10.48 2.42 -17.77
CA GLU A 189 11.69 3.24 -17.97
C GLU A 189 11.35 4.69 -18.30
N GLU A 190 10.33 4.93 -19.14
CA GLU A 190 9.90 6.28 -19.52
C GLU A 190 9.31 7.13 -18.38
N TRP A 191 8.90 6.49 -17.26
CA TRP A 191 8.39 7.19 -16.09
C TRP A 191 9.50 7.70 -15.18
N ILE A 192 10.72 7.14 -15.29
CA ILE A 192 11.81 7.47 -14.38
C ILE A 192 12.30 8.90 -14.66
N ARG A 193 12.39 9.70 -13.59
CA ARG A 193 12.90 11.06 -13.62
C ARG A 193 14.27 11.16 -12.98
N ASP A 194 14.44 10.50 -11.85
CA ASP A 194 15.69 10.44 -11.11
C ASP A 194 15.81 9.08 -10.41
N ILE A 195 17.05 8.61 -10.23
CA ILE A 195 17.39 7.42 -9.44
C ILE A 195 18.33 7.90 -8.35
N ILE A 196 17.98 7.65 -7.09
CA ILE A 196 18.77 8.06 -5.92
C ILE A 196 19.42 6.80 -5.34
N TYR A 197 20.74 6.80 -5.30
CA TYR A 197 21.52 5.69 -4.75
C TYR A 197 21.69 5.81 -3.24
N PHE A 198 22.16 4.74 -2.61
CA PHE A 198 22.55 4.75 -1.20
C PHE A 198 23.49 5.94 -0.90
N GLU A 199 23.25 6.62 0.23
CA GLU A 199 23.90 7.87 0.68
C GLU A 199 23.62 9.15 -0.13
N GLU A 200 22.98 9.05 -1.29
CA GLU A 200 22.54 10.24 -2.03
C GLU A 200 21.30 10.87 -1.39
N LYS A 201 21.13 12.18 -1.62
CA LYS A 201 19.97 12.93 -1.17
C LYS A 201 18.96 13.06 -2.31
N ILE A 202 17.68 12.91 -1.98
CA ILE A 202 16.60 13.33 -2.87
C ILE A 202 16.80 14.82 -3.19
N PRO A 203 16.74 15.25 -4.48
CA PRO A 203 16.89 16.65 -4.84
C PRO A 203 15.85 17.56 -4.17
N ASP A 204 16.28 18.75 -3.72
CA ASP A 204 15.44 19.72 -3.01
C ASP A 204 14.16 20.11 -3.76
N LYS A 205 14.16 20.03 -5.11
CA LYS A 205 12.99 20.27 -5.98
C LYS A 205 11.79 19.35 -5.68
N TYR A 206 11.99 18.28 -4.90
CA TYR A 206 10.96 17.31 -4.52
C TYR A 206 10.41 17.51 -3.10
N PHE A 207 10.91 18.49 -2.36
CA PHE A 207 10.39 18.88 -1.05
C PHE A 207 9.57 20.17 -1.25
N THR A 208 8.28 20.12 -0.94
CA THR A 208 7.30 21.19 -1.14
C THR A 208 6.40 21.38 0.05
#